data_AF-A0A821VGA5-F1
#
_entry.id   AF-A0A821VGA5-F1
#
_cell.length_a   1.000
_cell.length_b   1.000
_cell.length_c   1.000
_cell.angle_alpha   90.00
_cell.angle_beta   90.00
_cell.angle_gamma   90.00
#
_symmetry.space_group_name_H-M   'P 1'
#
loop_
_entity.id
_entity.type
_entity.pdbx_description
1 polymer ?
#
loop_
_entity_poly.entity_id
_entity_poly.type
_entity_poly.pdbx_seq_one_letter_code
_entity_poly.pdbx_strand_id
1 'polypeptide(L)'
;MKTISNEELICLQVDFSENFRLGNQDAVQNSFYSQDAVSLFTSHIWYSDGGQSCVCGSNNLTHDKYCISASLDNLFSQLKQQFQHLKETNVFSDGATQHFK
;
A
#
# COMPACT_ATOMS: atom_id res chain seq x y z
N MET A 1 9.35 14.23 7.99
CA MET A 1 10.44 14.85 7.20
C MET A 1 10.27 14.36 5.77
N LYS A 2 9.93 15.22 4.80
CA LYS A 2 9.87 14.82 3.38
C LYS A 2 11.30 14.92 2.84
N THR A 3 12.01 13.79 2.80
CA THR A 3 13.31 13.72 2.14
C THR A 3 13.02 13.69 0.64
N ILE A 4 13.26 14.82 -0.04
CA ILE A 4 13.19 14.89 -1.50
C ILE A 4 14.39 14.11 -2.01
N SER A 5 14.12 13.03 -2.73
CA SER A 5 15.17 12.17 -3.28
C SER A 5 15.35 12.44 -4.78
N ASN A 6 16.59 12.42 -5.25
CA ASN A 6 16.98 12.73 -6.63
C ASN A 6 16.99 11.48 -7.53
N GLU A 7 16.31 10.42 -7.12
CA GLU A 7 16.26 9.15 -7.86
C GLU A 7 15.52 9.33 -9.17
N GLU A 8 16.16 8.90 -10.26
CA GLU A 8 15.53 8.87 -11.58
C GLU A 8 14.76 7.58 -11.83
N LEU A 9 15.10 6.51 -11.12
CA LEU A 9 14.50 5.19 -11.26
C LEU A 9 14.26 4.58 -9.87
N ILE A 10 13.06 4.04 -9.67
CA ILE A 10 12.71 3.29 -8.46
C ILE A 10 12.05 1.97 -8.82
N CYS A 11 12.10 1.01 -7.89
CA CYS A 11 11.36 -0.24 -7.99
C CYS A 11 10.27 -0.27 -6.92
N LEU A 12 9.03 -0.43 -7.35
CA LEU A 12 7.86 -0.50 -6.49
C LEU A 12 7.37 -1.94 -6.41
N GLN A 13 7.47 -2.52 -5.22
CA GLN A 13 6.82 -3.77 -4.87
C GLN A 13 5.47 -3.46 -4.23
N VAL A 14 4.40 -4.09 -4.71
CA VAL A 14 3.07 -3.98 -4.09
C VAL A 14 2.54 -5.35 -3.72
N ASP A 15 2.01 -5.46 -2.51
CA ASP A 15 1.26 -6.63 -2.05
C ASP A 15 -0.07 -6.17 -1.45
N PHE A 16 -1.10 -6.89 -1.81
CA PHE A 16 -2.42 -6.67 -1.31
C PHE A 16 -2.68 -7.59 -0.11
N SER A 17 -2.45 -7.08 1.10
CA SER A 17 -2.70 -7.82 2.34
C SER A 17 -4.20 -7.82 2.64
N GLU A 18 -4.76 -9.01 2.87
CA GLU A 18 -6.18 -9.18 3.20
C GLU A 18 -6.59 -8.44 4.49
N ASN A 19 -7.91 -8.37 4.71
CA ASN A 19 -8.58 -7.63 5.78
C ASN A 19 -7.90 -7.79 7.15
N PHE A 20 -7.28 -6.72 7.62
CA PHE A 20 -6.76 -6.63 8.97
C PHE A 20 -7.90 -6.32 9.94
N ARG A 21 -8.14 -7.23 10.88
CA ARG A 21 -9.11 -7.00 11.95
C ARG A 21 -8.49 -6.10 13.01
N LEU A 22 -9.14 -4.98 13.30
CA LEU A 22 -8.80 -4.13 14.42
C LEU A 22 -9.23 -4.84 15.71
N GLY A 23 -8.41 -5.77 16.19
CA GLY A 23 -8.63 -6.43 17.46
C GLY A 23 -8.27 -5.50 18.63
N ASN A 24 -9.18 -5.34 19.58
CA ASN A 24 -8.80 -4.82 20.89
C ASN A 24 -8.01 -5.91 21.64
N GLN A 25 -7.05 -5.54 22.49
CA GLN A 25 -6.26 -6.51 23.27
C GLN A 25 -7.08 -7.28 24.33
N ASP A 26 -8.35 -6.92 24.53
CA ASP A 26 -9.26 -7.61 25.45
C ASP A 26 -10.08 -8.69 24.73
N ALA A 27 -9.79 -9.96 25.06
CA ALA A 27 -10.44 -11.13 24.48
C ALA A 27 -11.94 -11.24 24.81
N VAL A 28 -12.37 -10.69 25.96
CA VAL A 28 -13.78 -10.71 26.35
C VAL A 28 -14.55 -9.73 25.46
N GLN A 29 -14.09 -8.49 25.33
CA GLN A 29 -14.73 -7.51 24.44
C GLN A 29 -14.70 -7.94 22.97
N ASN A 30 -13.61 -8.57 22.50
CA ASN A 30 -13.53 -9.15 21.15
C ASN A 30 -14.61 -10.20 20.86
N SER A 31 -15.13 -10.88 21.89
CA SER A 31 -16.16 -11.92 21.72
C SER A 31 -17.58 -11.34 21.65
N PHE A 32 -17.79 -10.11 22.13
CA PHE A 32 -19.11 -9.48 22.25
C PHE A 32 -19.37 -8.35 21.24
N TYR A 33 -18.34 -7.73 20.68
CA TYR A 33 -18.47 -6.64 19.71
C TYR A 33 -17.97 -7.07 18.32
N SER A 34 -18.71 -6.70 17.27
CA SER A 34 -18.24 -6.84 15.90
C SER A 34 -16.96 -6.04 15.71
N GLN A 35 -15.88 -6.71 15.31
CA GLN A 35 -14.62 -6.05 15.03
C GLN A 35 -14.69 -5.34 13.68
N ASP A 36 -14.30 -4.06 13.68
CA ASP A 36 -14.06 -3.33 12.45
C ASP A 36 -12.84 -3.94 11.76
N ALA A 37 -12.99 -4.18 10.45
CA ALA A 37 -11.89 -4.60 9.60
C ALA A 37 -11.47 -3.43 8.71
N VAL A 38 -10.19 -3.43 8.34
CA VAL A 38 -9.64 -2.51 7.34
C VAL A 38 -8.83 -3.29 6.33
N SER A 39 -8.86 -2.83 5.09
CA SER A 39 -8.02 -3.36 4.01
C SER A 39 -6.67 -2.65 4.04
N LEU A 40 -5.60 -3.42 3.89
CA LEU A 40 -4.24 -2.89 3.87
C LEU A 40 -3.61 -3.14 2.50
N PHE A 41 -3.42 -2.07 1.74
CA PHE A 41 -2.58 -2.09 0.55
C PHE A 41 -1.15 -1.79 0.98
N THR A 42 -0.28 -2.78 0.92
CA THR A 42 1.10 -2.67 1.36
C THR A 42 2.03 -2.47 0.17
N SER A 43 3.06 -1.67 0.36
CA SER A 43 4.07 -1.47 -0.67
C SER A 43 5.44 -1.24 -0.08
N HIS A 44 6.45 -1.58 -0.87
CA HIS A 44 7.84 -1.24 -0.57
C HIS A 44 8.47 -0.58 -1.80
N ILE A 45 9.11 0.55 -1.57
CA ILE A 45 9.75 1.34 -2.62
C ILE A 45 11.25 1.21 -2.42
N TRP A 46 11.91 0.61 -3.40
CA TRP A 46 13.36 0.43 -3.45
C TRP A 46 13.97 1.54 -4.31
N TYR A 47 15.06 2.13 -3.81
CA TYR A 47 15.85 3.16 -4.48
C TYR A 47 17.33 3.00 -4.12
N SER A 48 18.23 3.76 -4.74
CA SER A 48 19.68 3.48 -4.68
C SER A 48 20.24 3.50 -3.25
N ASP A 49 19.76 4.44 -2.42
CA ASP A 49 20.20 4.61 -1.04
C ASP A 49 19.38 3.80 0.00
N GLY A 50 18.48 2.92 -0.45
CA GLY A 50 17.74 2.01 0.44
C GLY A 50 16.30 1.75 0.02
N GLY A 51 15.39 1.77 0.99
CA GLY A 51 13.99 1.52 0.71
C GLY A 51 13.07 2.03 1.80
N GLN A 52 11.80 2.22 1.45
CA GLN A 52 10.76 2.64 2.39
C GLN A 52 9.51 1.79 2.21
N SER A 53 8.94 1.35 3.33
CA SER A 53 7.64 0.68 3.34
C SER A 53 6.52 1.71 3.48
N CYS A 54 5.43 1.50 2.76
CA CYS A 54 4.22 2.29 2.83
C CYS A 54 3.01 1.37 2.96
N VAL A 55 1.98 1.85 3.66
CA VAL A 55 0.71 1.14 3.81
C VAL A 55 -0.43 2.13 3.58
N CYS A 56 -1.30 1.83 2.62
CA CYS A 56 -2.56 2.52 2.44
C CYS A 56 -3.67 1.71 3.10
N GLY A 57 -4.25 2.25 4.18
CA GLY A 57 -5.41 1.68 4.85
C GLY A 57 -6.72 2.16 4.21
N SER A 58 -7.70 1.26 4.09
CA SER A 58 -9.04 1.57 3.59
C SER A 58 -10.11 0.87 4.43
N ASN A 59 -11.27 1.50 4.58
CA ASN A 59 -12.46 0.86 5.15
C ASN A 59 -13.25 0.03 4.11
N ASN A 60 -12.85 0.05 2.85
CA ASN A 60 -13.46 -0.76 1.81
C ASN A 60 -12.85 -2.17 1.79
N LEU A 61 -13.63 -3.17 2.20
CA LEU A 61 -13.25 -4.58 2.34
C LEU A 61 -13.43 -5.43 1.07
N THR A 62 -13.89 -4.83 -0.04
CA THR A 62 -14.23 -5.59 -1.26
C THR A 62 -13.01 -6.09 -2.02
N HIS A 63 -11.84 -5.49 -1.82
CA HIS A 63 -10.57 -5.88 -2.44
C HIS A 63 -10.64 -6.01 -3.97
N ASP A 64 -11.52 -5.23 -4.58
CA ASP A 64 -11.71 -5.25 -6.02
C ASP A 64 -10.60 -4.45 -6.74
N LYS A 65 -10.55 -4.62 -8.06
CA LYS A 65 -9.62 -3.90 -8.93
C LYS A 65 -9.74 -2.37 -8.82
N TYR A 66 -10.90 -1.85 -8.44
CA TYR A 66 -11.10 -0.40 -8.28
C TYR A 66 -10.39 0.10 -7.02
N CYS A 67 -10.45 -0.64 -5.93
CA CYS A 67 -9.70 -0.36 -4.70
C CYS A 67 -8.19 -0.37 -4.95
N ILE A 68 -7.72 -1.35 -5.72
CA ILE A 68 -6.31 -1.46 -6.10
C ILE A 68 -5.90 -0.28 -6.97
N SER A 69 -6.68 0.05 -8.01
CA SER A 69 -6.40 1.22 -8.86
C SER A 69 -6.34 2.51 -8.05
N ALA A 70 -7.32 2.75 -7.18
CA ALA A 70 -7.34 3.95 -6.34
C ALA A 70 -6.14 4.01 -5.38
N SER A 71 -5.72 2.87 -4.83
CA SER A 71 -4.55 2.78 -3.97
C SER A 71 -3.26 3.08 -4.73
N LEU A 72 -3.11 2.54 -5.95
CA LEU A 72 -1.99 2.82 -6.83
C LEU A 72 -1.95 4.28 -7.28
N ASP A 73 -3.10 4.86 -7.66
CA ASP A 73 -3.19 6.27 -8.06
C ASP A 73 -2.74 7.22 -6.94
N ASN A 74 -3.16 6.93 -5.70
CA ASN A 74 -2.73 7.67 -4.53
C ASN A 74 -1.22 7.50 -4.30
N LEU A 75 -0.72 6.26 -4.36
CA LEU A 75 0.70 5.96 -4.18
C LEU A 75 1.58 6.65 -5.23
N PHE A 76 1.21 6.59 -6.51
CA PHE A 76 1.94 7.28 -7.57
C PHE A 76 1.89 8.80 -7.41
N SER A 77 0.78 9.35 -6.92
CA SER A 77 0.68 10.77 -6.61
C SER A 77 1.65 11.17 -5.49
N GLN A 78 1.80 10.33 -4.46
CA GLN A 78 2.77 10.54 -3.39
C GLN A 78 4.21 10.39 -3.88
N LEU A 79 4.49 9.39 -4.71
CA LEU A 79 5.81 9.16 -5.31
C LEU A 79 6.26 10.36 -6.16
N LYS A 80 5.37 10.91 -7.00
CA LYS A 80 5.67 12.12 -7.79
C LYS A 80 5.99 13.34 -6.93
N GLN A 81 5.38 13.45 -5.74
CA GLN A 81 5.71 14.53 -4.80
C GLN A 81 7.04 14.29 -4.08
N GLN A 82 7.40 13.03 -3.85
CA GLN A 82 8.60 12.65 -3.09
C GLN A 82 9.86 12.60 -3.96
N PHE A 83 9.74 12.12 -5.20
CA PHE A 83 10.83 11.94 -6.15
C PHE A 83 10.61 12.87 -7.35
N GLN A 84 11.08 14.12 -7.24
CA GLN A 84 10.82 15.15 -8.26
C GLN A 84 11.51 14.88 -9.60
N HIS A 85 12.58 14.08 -9.59
CA HIS A 85 13.37 13.72 -10.77
C HIS A 85 13.04 12.32 -11.31
N LEU A 86 11.97 11.69 -10.80
CA LEU A 86 11.59 10.34 -11.19
C LEU A 86 11.18 10.27 -12.66
N LYS A 87 11.90 9.46 -13.43
CA LYS A 87 11.63 9.20 -14.86
C LYS A 87 10.95 7.84 -15.06
N GLU A 88 11.31 6.86 -14.25
CA GLU A 88 10.85 5.48 -14.41
C GLU A 88 10.46 4.85 -13.07
N THR A 89 9.38 4.08 -13.07
CA THR A 89 8.95 3.26 -11.94
C THR A 89 8.69 1.86 -12.41
N ASN A 90 9.51 0.92 -11.96
CA ASN A 90 9.32 -0.50 -12.23
C ASN A 90 8.40 -1.08 -11.18
N VAL A 91 7.21 -1.53 -11.57
CA VAL A 91 6.21 -2.05 -10.64
C VAL A 91 6.13 -3.56 -10.77
N PHE A 92 6.17 -4.25 -9.64
CA PHE A 92 5.88 -5.67 -9.58
C PHE A 92 5.01 -5.99 -8.36
N SER A 93 4.26 -7.09 -8.46
CA SER A 93 3.41 -7.58 -7.40
C SER A 93 3.56 -9.09 -7.27
N ASP A 94 3.48 -9.58 -6.04
CA ASP A 94 3.34 -11.00 -5.71
C ASP A 94 1.86 -11.45 -5.65
N GLY A 95 0.91 -10.52 -5.81
CA GLY A 95 -0.52 -10.80 -5.88
C GLY A 95 -0.95 -11.52 -7.15
N ALA A 96 -2.07 -12.25 -7.08
CA ALA A 96 -2.63 -12.97 -8.21
C ALA A 96 -2.97 -12.02 -9.37
N THR A 97 -2.68 -12.41 -10.62
CA THR A 97 -2.88 -11.58 -11.83
C THR A 97 -4.31 -11.04 -11.99
N GLN A 98 -5.29 -11.70 -11.37
CA GLN A 98 -6.70 -11.27 -11.38
C GLN A 98 -6.93 -9.92 -10.69
N HIS A 99 -6.03 -9.52 -9.79
CA HIS A 99 -6.08 -8.25 -9.07
C HIS A 99 -5.72 -7.04 -9.96
N PHE A 100 -5.14 -7.29 -11.14
CA PHE A 100 -4.65 -6.26 -12.07
C PHE A 100 -5.36 -6.29 -13.45
N LYS A 101 -6.44 -7.07 -13.60
CA LYS A 101 -7.21 -7.21 -14.86
C LYS A 101 -8.60 -6.56 -14.80
#